data_AF-A0A261CRY9-F1
#
_entry.id   AF-A0A261CRY9-F1
#
_cell.length_a   1.000
_cell.length_b   1.000
_cell.length_c   1.000
_cell.angle_alpha   90.00
_cell.angle_beta   90.00
_cell.angle_gamma   90.00
#
_symmetry.space_group_name_H-M   'P 1'
#
loop_
_entity.id
_entity.type
_entity.pdbx_description
1 polymer ?
#
loop_
_entity_poly.entity_id
_entity_poly.type
_entity_poly.pdbx_seq_one_letter_code
_entity_poly.pdbx_strand_id
1 'polypeptide(L)'
;MQSMAQQDEGLSDENVHVKELKRLFNSCNSDRNGLLDKDGLLILCEKLNLSIFAGSIIDRVLCNDHSINFNQFKDRFLLFLPEIIDLASGNQDELLIAAYKSSSSLGIKDTQRLTRYDVHTICESTSELDLLSLGDVNGIFDKIAISGKVSLNDFVSQYRARQKMSEEIHFIADSYRISSINLFETLDVNNSGEADHSAVIEYLTTSGLKLEEAISLLKEFGQPTSAMISLVGLGNYLETTLSHLLNNSSVSARAAFFCMKSLLENYRCTVREFEMRCEHMQKQIHIANQRRTMLIEELDQNQQSIEASYNNRLKEMEERCRGRIAAMEEKFRMERQEMQKEIEAIEKDLSLVRHNETSLKNKLQLVERHNKRITTELEDQTEAVNVLEQENRELRAELRKKQQFRVSEDNAKIMAWKQKVELMVAHNKRLREKLRDISKNSKCDLSSESYIQWTPPFRTASDSKTSSAERRHII
;
A
#
# COMPACT_ATOMS: atom_id res chain seq x y z
N MET A 1 -11.04 29.03 6.60
CA MET A 1 -10.75 27.85 7.45
C MET A 1 -10.06 26.81 6.58
N GLN A 2 -9.15 26.01 7.15
CA GLN A 2 -8.49 24.82 6.57
C GLN A 2 -8.26 24.80 5.05
N SER A 3 -7.02 25.07 4.64
CA SER A 3 -6.49 24.66 3.34
C SER A 3 -5.18 23.90 3.52
N MET A 4 -5.09 22.72 2.90
CA MET A 4 -3.86 22.09 2.39
C MET A 4 -2.60 22.18 3.27
N ALA A 5 -2.58 21.40 4.37
CA ALA A 5 -1.37 21.14 5.16
C ALA A 5 -1.02 19.64 5.13
N GLN A 6 -0.72 19.11 3.93
CA GLN A 6 -0.32 17.71 3.75
C GLN A 6 0.33 17.45 2.37
N GLN A 7 1.57 17.91 2.17
CA GLN A 7 2.51 17.42 1.12
C GLN A 7 3.89 18.09 1.22
N ASP A 8 4.64 17.81 2.30
CA ASP A 8 6.11 17.75 2.22
C ASP A 8 6.69 16.92 3.39
N GLU A 9 6.81 15.60 3.19
CA GLU A 9 7.78 14.77 3.92
C GLU A 9 8.69 14.08 2.90
N GLY A 10 9.45 14.89 2.17
CA GLY A 10 10.55 14.40 1.34
C GLY A 10 11.67 13.77 2.19
N LEU A 11 11.98 12.50 1.91
CA LEU A 11 13.31 11.90 2.06
C LEU A 11 14.10 12.24 3.35
N SER A 12 13.77 11.58 4.47
CA SER A 12 14.82 11.27 5.44
C SER A 12 14.77 9.80 5.88
N ASP A 13 15.81 9.07 5.52
CA ASP A 13 16.15 7.80 6.16
C ASP A 13 16.82 8.12 7.52
N GLU A 14 16.09 8.83 8.39
CA GLU A 14 16.54 9.14 9.75
C GLU A 14 16.83 7.79 10.45
N ASN A 15 18.12 7.53 10.70
CA ASN A 15 18.62 6.28 11.26
C ASN A 15 17.76 5.81 12.46
N VAL A 16 17.46 4.50 12.52
CA VAL A 16 16.58 3.90 13.54
C VAL A 16 17.01 4.30 14.96
N HIS A 17 18.32 4.36 15.23
CA HIS A 17 18.86 4.80 16.52
C HIS A 17 18.59 6.29 16.81
N VAL A 18 18.58 7.15 15.79
CA VAL A 18 18.21 8.58 15.94
C VAL A 18 16.72 8.72 16.22
N LYS A 19 15.86 7.95 15.53
CA LYS A 19 14.41 7.90 15.79
C LYS A 19 14.11 7.43 17.22
N GLU A 20 14.82 6.41 17.70
CA GLU A 20 14.66 5.90 19.07
C GLU A 20 15.22 6.87 20.13
N LEU A 21 16.37 7.51 19.88
CA LEU A 21 16.91 8.55 20.76
C LEU A 21 15.96 9.76 20.87
N LYS A 22 15.31 10.14 19.76
CA LYS A 22 14.27 11.18 19.67
C LYS A 22 13.01 10.79 20.47
N ARG A 23 12.62 9.51 20.44
CA ARG A 23 11.55 8.95 21.28
C ARG A 23 11.90 9.00 22.77
N LEU A 24 13.12 8.61 23.15
CA LEU A 24 13.60 8.64 24.53
C LEU A 24 13.72 10.08 25.06
N PHE A 25 14.30 11.00 24.30
CA PHE A 25 14.37 12.43 24.61
C PHE A 25 12.98 13.01 24.91
N ASN A 26 12.03 12.81 23.99
CA ASN A 26 10.65 13.27 24.17
C ASN A 26 9.94 12.60 25.37
N SER A 27 10.32 11.37 25.74
CA SER A 27 9.78 10.68 26.93
C SER A 27 10.30 11.23 28.27
N CYS A 28 11.29 12.12 28.26
CA CYS A 28 11.84 12.79 29.45
C CYS A 28 11.32 14.23 29.60
N ASN A 29 10.57 14.73 28.63
CA ASN A 29 10.04 16.10 28.64
C ASN A 29 8.70 16.15 29.39
N SER A 30 8.77 16.43 30.70
CA SER A 30 7.60 16.63 31.57
C SER A 30 6.69 17.77 31.09
N ASP A 31 7.27 18.86 30.61
CA ASP A 31 6.58 20.12 30.26
C ASP A 31 5.98 20.12 28.84
N ARG A 32 6.31 19.13 28.02
CA ARG A 32 5.95 18.98 26.59
C ARG A 32 6.34 20.17 25.69
N ASN A 33 7.31 20.96 26.12
CA ASN A 33 7.75 22.20 25.46
C ASN A 33 8.77 22.00 24.31
N GLY A 34 9.20 20.76 24.05
CA GLY A 34 10.23 20.42 23.05
C GLY A 34 11.69 20.54 23.53
N LEU A 35 11.90 20.95 24.79
CA LEU A 35 13.19 21.15 25.44
C LEU A 35 13.40 20.15 26.59
N LEU A 36 14.65 19.84 26.93
CA LEU A 36 15.01 19.24 28.23
C LEU A 36 15.88 20.21 29.02
N ASP A 37 15.60 20.30 30.31
CA ASP A 37 16.40 21.00 31.32
C ASP A 37 17.38 20.03 32.01
N LYS A 38 17.97 20.46 33.13
CA LYS A 38 18.91 19.63 33.91
C LYS A 38 18.28 18.32 34.40
N ASP A 39 17.06 18.35 34.91
CA ASP A 39 16.44 17.19 35.53
C ASP A 39 15.88 16.23 34.46
N GLY A 40 15.31 16.77 33.37
CA GLY A 40 14.94 15.99 32.18
C GLY A 40 16.13 15.31 31.51
N LEU A 41 17.31 15.95 31.49
CA LEU A 41 18.55 15.31 31.01
C LEU A 41 19.09 14.24 31.96
N LEU A 42 18.93 14.40 33.27
CA LEU A 42 19.31 13.38 34.26
C LEU A 42 18.49 12.10 34.07
N ILE A 43 17.17 12.23 33.89
CA ILE A 43 16.25 11.14 33.56
C ILE A 43 16.58 10.52 32.19
N LEU A 44 17.02 11.31 31.21
CA LEU A 44 17.45 10.79 29.92
C LEU A 44 18.76 9.97 30.04
N CYS A 45 19.72 10.43 30.84
CA CYS A 45 20.95 9.68 31.11
C CYS A 45 20.65 8.35 31.82
N GLU A 46 19.71 8.33 32.77
CA GLU A 46 19.25 7.10 33.43
C GLU A 46 18.66 6.10 32.42
N LYS A 47 17.71 6.54 31.56
CA LYS A 47 17.10 5.69 30.52
C LYS A 47 18.08 5.20 29.45
N LEU A 48 19.22 5.85 29.28
CA LEU A 48 20.30 5.44 28.38
C LEU A 48 21.35 4.55 29.07
N ASN A 49 21.19 4.20 30.35
CA ASN A 49 22.18 3.54 31.21
C ASN A 49 23.51 4.32 31.36
N LEU A 50 23.47 5.65 31.20
CA LEU A 50 24.62 6.56 31.28
C LEU A 50 24.69 7.32 32.62
N SER A 51 24.02 6.84 33.67
CA SER A 51 23.93 7.50 34.99
C SER A 51 25.29 7.89 35.60
N ILE A 52 26.35 7.11 35.33
CA ILE A 52 27.72 7.37 35.78
C ILE A 52 28.27 8.66 35.15
N PHE A 53 27.93 8.93 33.90
CA PHE A 53 28.41 10.09 33.14
C PHE A 53 27.45 11.28 33.20
N ALA A 54 26.28 11.12 33.84
CA ALA A 54 25.18 12.09 33.79
C ALA A 54 25.60 13.52 34.15
N GLY A 55 26.44 13.72 35.18
CA GLY A 55 26.95 15.06 35.53
C GLY A 55 27.77 15.71 34.40
N SER A 56 28.69 14.96 33.78
CA SER A 56 29.51 15.46 32.67
C SER A 56 28.69 15.67 31.39
N ILE A 57 27.73 14.78 31.10
CA ILE A 57 26.77 14.95 30.01
C ILE A 57 25.96 16.23 30.23
N ILE A 58 25.37 16.42 31.41
CA ILE A 58 24.55 17.59 31.75
C ILE A 58 25.36 18.87 31.55
N ASP A 59 26.52 19.01 32.20
CA ASP A 59 27.28 20.27 32.16
C ASP A 59 27.80 20.60 30.74
N ARG A 60 28.26 19.58 30.00
CA ARG A 60 28.88 19.73 28.66
C ARG A 60 27.86 19.85 27.53
N VAL A 61 26.69 19.23 27.66
CA VAL A 61 25.60 19.29 26.68
C VAL A 61 24.67 20.48 26.95
N LEU A 62 24.51 20.95 28.20
CA LEU A 62 23.87 22.25 28.48
C LEU A 62 24.79 23.43 28.12
N CYS A 63 26.08 23.38 28.43
CA CYS A 63 27.05 24.43 28.06
C CYS A 63 26.62 25.86 28.49
N ASN A 64 26.13 25.98 29.73
CA ASN A 64 25.50 27.16 30.35
C ASN A 64 24.06 27.50 29.89
N ASP A 65 23.51 26.85 28.87
CA ASP A 65 22.08 26.93 28.56
C ASP A 65 21.26 26.32 29.72
N HIS A 66 20.07 26.86 30.01
CA HIS A 66 19.19 26.29 31.05
C HIS A 66 18.32 25.14 30.54
N SER A 67 18.12 25.05 29.22
CA SER A 67 17.40 23.96 28.54
C SER A 67 17.80 23.89 27.08
N ILE A 68 17.68 22.70 26.46
CA ILE A 68 18.13 22.42 25.09
C ILE A 68 17.08 21.63 24.30
N ASN A 69 17.04 21.82 22.98
CA ASN A 69 16.20 21.01 22.08
C ASN A 69 16.90 19.72 21.61
N PHE A 70 16.14 18.81 20.99
CA PHE A 70 16.66 17.51 20.54
C PHE A 70 17.87 17.61 19.59
N ASN A 71 17.92 18.60 18.69
CA ASN A 71 19.04 18.75 17.75
C ASN A 71 20.30 19.22 18.47
N GLN A 72 20.18 20.22 19.36
CA GLN A 72 21.27 20.67 20.23
C GLN A 72 21.80 19.53 21.10
N PHE A 73 20.90 18.74 21.70
CA PHE A 73 21.26 17.53 22.44
C PHE A 73 22.00 16.55 21.55
N LYS A 74 21.41 16.13 20.42
CA LYS A 74 22.00 15.16 19.47
C LYS A 74 23.41 15.56 19.06
N ASP A 75 23.60 16.81 18.64
CA ASP A 75 24.88 17.26 18.08
C ASP A 75 25.97 17.44 19.14
N ARG A 76 25.63 17.97 20.32
CA ARG A 76 26.56 18.07 21.47
C ARG A 76 26.86 16.69 22.08
N PHE A 77 25.88 15.77 22.10
CA PHE A 77 26.04 14.41 22.61
C PHE A 77 26.85 13.53 21.66
N LEU A 78 26.67 13.63 20.34
CA LEU A 78 27.47 12.91 19.34
C LEU A 78 28.97 13.26 19.43
N LEU A 79 29.31 14.51 19.77
CA LEU A 79 30.70 14.92 20.01
C LEU A 79 31.32 14.31 21.28
N PHE A 80 30.50 13.92 22.27
CA PHE A 80 30.93 13.32 23.53
C PHE A 80 30.77 11.79 23.55
N LEU A 81 30.05 11.22 22.56
CA LEU A 81 29.83 9.79 22.40
C LEU A 81 31.13 8.95 22.36
N PRO A 82 32.24 9.38 21.72
CA PRO A 82 33.49 8.62 21.74
C PRO A 82 34.07 8.50 23.16
N GLU A 83 34.15 9.62 23.90
CA GLU A 83 34.62 9.64 25.29
C GLU A 83 33.75 8.73 26.18
N ILE A 84 32.42 8.72 25.97
CA ILE A 84 31.50 7.81 26.66
C ILE A 84 31.78 6.34 26.29
N ILE A 85 32.01 6.03 25.02
CA ILE A 85 32.23 4.65 24.53
C ILE A 85 33.55 4.09 25.08
N ASP A 86 34.62 4.87 25.09
CA ASP A 86 35.92 4.45 25.63
C ASP A 86 35.82 4.17 27.14
N LEU A 87 35.13 5.04 27.89
CA LEU A 87 34.88 4.87 29.33
C LEU A 87 33.89 3.73 29.65
N ALA A 88 32.89 3.48 28.80
CA ALA A 88 31.91 2.42 28.97
C ALA A 88 32.43 1.02 28.57
N SER A 89 33.51 0.95 27.77
CA SER A 89 34.12 -0.30 27.30
C SER A 89 34.94 -1.05 28.35
N GLY A 90 34.90 -0.63 29.62
CA GLY A 90 35.42 -1.38 30.78
C GLY A 90 36.81 -0.98 31.27
N ASN A 91 37.53 -0.12 30.54
CA ASN A 91 38.81 0.42 30.98
C ASN A 91 38.61 1.68 31.85
N GLN A 92 38.41 1.50 33.16
CA GLN A 92 38.70 2.57 34.10
C GLN A 92 40.23 2.72 34.17
N ASP A 93 40.81 3.71 33.49
CA ASP A 93 42.23 4.02 33.66
C ASP A 93 42.44 4.67 35.05
N GLU A 94 42.76 3.83 36.02
CA GLU A 94 42.96 4.23 37.42
C GLU A 94 44.01 5.34 37.56
N LEU A 95 45.00 5.38 36.66
CA LEU A 95 46.03 6.42 36.61
C LEU A 95 45.49 7.76 36.11
N LEU A 96 44.63 7.76 35.09
CA LEU A 96 43.95 8.98 34.64
C LEU A 96 43.03 9.52 35.75
N ILE A 97 42.31 8.63 36.44
CA ILE A 97 41.47 8.96 37.60
C ILE A 97 42.31 9.51 38.76
N ALA A 98 43.49 8.94 39.01
CA ALA A 98 44.44 9.44 40.01
C ALA A 98 44.96 10.83 39.62
N ALA A 99 45.42 11.03 38.38
CA ALA A 99 45.92 12.30 37.88
C ALA A 99 44.85 13.41 37.94
N TYR A 100 43.58 13.11 37.64
CA TYR A 100 42.47 14.06 37.81
C TYR A 100 42.22 14.42 39.29
N LYS A 101 42.33 13.46 40.22
CA LYS A 101 42.26 13.74 41.67
C LYS A 101 43.42 14.62 42.12
N SER A 102 44.65 14.32 41.69
CA SER A 102 45.85 15.10 42.00
C SER A 102 45.75 16.53 41.45
N SER A 103 45.39 16.69 40.17
CA SER A 103 45.10 17.99 39.55
C SER A 103 44.04 18.79 40.33
N SER A 104 42.97 18.12 40.79
CA SER A 104 41.91 18.75 41.60
C SER A 104 42.43 19.19 42.97
N SER A 105 43.27 18.37 43.63
CA SER A 105 43.87 18.70 44.93
C SER A 105 44.88 19.85 44.86
N LEU A 106 45.56 19.99 43.71
CA LEU A 106 46.46 21.10 43.38
C LEU A 106 45.72 22.38 42.97
N GLY A 107 44.39 22.34 42.83
CA GLY A 107 43.58 23.48 42.40
C GLY A 107 43.64 23.80 40.90
N ILE A 108 44.19 22.90 40.08
CA ILE A 108 44.36 23.08 38.62
C ILE A 108 43.02 22.81 37.94
N LYS A 109 42.32 23.89 37.53
CA LYS A 109 40.95 23.85 37.00
C LYS A 109 40.84 23.58 35.49
N ASP A 110 41.87 23.91 34.71
CA ASP A 110 41.87 23.75 33.24
C ASP A 110 42.78 22.57 32.85
N THR A 111 42.27 21.37 33.02
CA THR A 111 42.94 20.11 32.65
C THR A 111 43.03 19.88 31.14
N GLN A 112 42.46 20.77 30.32
CA GLN A 112 42.52 20.70 28.85
C GLN A 112 43.67 21.54 28.28
N ARG A 113 44.25 22.44 29.08
CA ARG A 113 45.23 23.44 28.62
C ARG A 113 46.41 23.58 29.57
N LEU A 114 46.89 22.45 30.11
CA LEU A 114 48.02 22.40 31.03
C LEU A 114 49.29 22.96 30.37
N THR A 115 50.07 23.69 31.16
CA THR A 115 51.45 24.05 30.83
C THR A 115 52.41 22.95 31.28
N ARG A 116 53.67 23.07 30.85
CA ARG A 116 54.77 22.18 31.21
C ARG A 116 54.99 22.09 32.73
N TYR A 117 54.70 23.16 33.46
CA TYR A 117 54.78 23.21 34.93
C TYR A 117 53.61 22.44 35.55
N ASP A 118 52.37 22.70 35.11
CA ASP A 118 51.17 22.04 35.64
C ASP A 118 51.25 20.52 35.46
N VAL A 119 51.72 20.05 34.29
CA VAL A 119 51.98 18.63 34.02
C VAL A 119 53.02 18.05 34.98
N HIS A 120 54.13 18.75 35.23
CA HIS A 120 55.18 18.28 36.15
C HIS A 120 54.65 18.12 37.58
N THR A 121 53.95 19.13 38.09
CA THR A 121 53.40 19.11 39.46
C THR A 121 52.28 18.09 39.63
N ILE A 122 51.50 17.81 38.57
CA ILE A 122 50.56 16.68 38.56
C ILE A 122 51.31 15.34 38.59
N CYS A 123 52.42 15.18 37.84
CA CYS A 123 53.23 13.95 37.87
C CYS A 123 53.82 13.69 39.26
N GLU A 124 54.47 14.69 39.87
CA GLU A 124 55.01 14.62 41.24
C GLU A 124 53.95 14.29 42.30
N SER A 125 52.69 14.61 42.02
CA SER A 125 51.55 14.39 42.91
C SER A 125 50.72 13.15 42.56
N THR A 126 51.14 12.32 41.58
CA THR A 126 50.40 11.15 41.11
C THR A 126 51.29 9.91 41.12
N SER A 127 50.95 8.93 41.95
CA SER A 127 51.59 7.61 41.96
C SER A 127 51.59 6.98 40.56
N GLU A 128 52.71 6.34 40.19
CA GLU A 128 53.09 5.87 38.84
C GLU A 128 53.67 6.97 37.92
N LEU A 129 53.30 8.25 38.09
CA LEU A 129 53.92 9.37 37.35
C LEU A 129 55.09 9.99 38.11
N ASP A 130 55.16 9.79 39.43
CA ASP A 130 56.24 10.23 40.32
C ASP A 130 57.61 9.62 39.98
N LEU A 131 57.60 8.49 39.26
CA LEU A 131 58.79 7.79 38.76
C LEU A 131 59.35 8.37 37.45
N LEU A 132 58.66 9.31 36.80
CA LEU A 132 59.14 9.94 35.55
C LEU A 132 60.26 10.94 35.83
N SER A 133 61.39 10.84 35.10
CA SER A 133 62.39 11.90 35.14
C SER A 133 61.85 13.17 34.48
N LEU A 134 62.36 14.34 34.89
CA LEU A 134 62.05 15.62 34.25
C LEU A 134 62.35 15.61 32.73
N GLY A 135 63.32 14.80 32.28
CA GLY A 135 63.58 14.57 30.85
C GLY A 135 62.48 13.76 30.16
N ASP A 136 61.86 12.82 30.85
CA ASP A 136 60.78 11.97 30.33
C ASP A 136 59.45 12.71 30.28
N VAL A 137 59.11 13.49 31.32
CA VAL A 137 57.94 14.40 31.31
C VAL A 137 58.05 15.36 30.13
N ASN A 138 59.23 15.96 29.94
CA ASN A 138 59.52 16.83 28.80
C ASN A 138 59.37 16.11 27.45
N GLY A 139 59.96 14.92 27.29
CA GLY A 139 59.92 14.14 26.05
C GLY A 139 58.55 13.53 25.71
N ILE A 140 57.65 13.43 26.69
CA ILE A 140 56.22 13.14 26.46
C ILE A 140 55.51 14.44 26.05
N PHE A 141 55.67 15.52 26.81
CA PHE A 141 55.04 16.82 26.56
C PHE A 141 55.30 17.34 25.13
N ASP A 142 56.56 17.34 24.68
CA ASP A 142 56.95 17.87 23.36
C ASP A 142 56.39 17.09 22.17
N LYS A 143 55.92 15.85 22.36
CA LYS A 143 55.27 15.05 21.30
C LYS A 143 53.80 15.42 21.06
N ILE A 144 53.15 16.02 22.06
CA ILE A 144 51.70 16.26 22.08
C ILE A 144 51.33 17.75 22.31
N ALA A 145 52.32 18.60 22.60
CA ALA A 145 52.10 20.01 22.90
C ALA A 145 51.72 20.86 21.67
N ILE A 146 50.42 21.01 21.43
CA ILE A 146 49.90 21.95 20.43
C ILE A 146 49.98 23.38 21.01
N SER A 147 50.74 24.25 20.35
CA SER A 147 50.98 25.63 20.80
C SER A 147 51.50 25.75 22.25
N GLY A 148 52.31 24.77 22.70
CA GLY A 148 52.93 24.77 24.03
C GLY A 148 51.98 24.39 25.18
N LYS A 149 50.82 23.78 24.88
CA LYS A 149 49.85 23.29 25.87
C LYS A 149 49.37 21.88 25.55
N VAL A 150 48.94 21.17 26.58
CA VAL A 150 48.60 19.73 26.56
C VAL A 150 47.35 19.48 27.40
N SER A 151 46.49 18.52 27.03
CA SER A 151 45.43 18.03 27.93
C SER A 151 45.95 16.90 28.83
N LEU A 152 45.38 16.76 30.03
CA LEU A 152 45.77 15.68 30.94
C LEU A 152 45.53 14.29 30.33
N ASN A 153 44.46 14.16 29.54
CA ASN A 153 44.11 12.93 28.85
C ASN A 153 45.15 12.55 27.78
N ASP A 154 45.61 13.52 26.97
CA ASP A 154 46.65 13.27 25.96
C ASP A 154 47.98 12.88 26.61
N PHE A 155 48.33 13.52 27.74
CA PHE A 155 49.57 13.21 28.46
C PHE A 155 49.55 11.79 29.04
N VAL A 156 48.49 11.41 29.74
CA VAL A 156 48.35 10.06 30.30
C VAL A 156 48.25 9.02 29.19
N SER A 157 47.51 9.29 28.11
CA SER A 157 47.44 8.40 26.94
C SER A 157 48.80 8.20 26.27
N GLN A 158 49.58 9.26 26.09
CA GLN A 158 50.92 9.18 25.52
C GLN A 158 51.93 8.52 26.47
N TYR A 159 51.75 8.66 27.80
CA TYR A 159 52.50 7.90 28.80
C TYR A 159 52.15 6.42 28.76
N ARG A 160 50.87 6.02 28.78
CA ARG A 160 50.42 4.62 28.65
C ARG A 160 50.91 3.98 27.34
N ALA A 161 50.87 4.71 26.22
CA ALA A 161 51.45 4.26 24.95
C ALA A 161 52.98 4.06 25.04
N ARG A 162 53.69 4.86 25.85
CA ARG A 162 55.12 4.69 26.11
C ARG A 162 55.40 3.54 27.08
N GLN A 163 54.61 3.37 28.14
CA GLN A 163 54.65 2.21 29.05
C GLN A 163 54.48 0.93 28.23
N LYS A 164 53.40 0.80 27.46
CA LYS A 164 53.13 -0.37 26.63
C LYS A 164 54.24 -0.69 25.64
N MET A 165 54.79 0.32 24.93
CA MET A 165 55.97 0.12 24.07
C MET A 165 57.19 -0.37 24.88
N SER A 166 57.41 0.16 26.08
CA SER A 166 58.50 -0.25 26.96
C SER A 166 58.28 -1.65 27.56
N GLU A 167 57.05 -2.03 27.84
CA GLU A 167 56.63 -3.35 28.34
C GLU A 167 56.71 -4.40 27.24
N GLU A 168 56.32 -4.08 26.01
CA GLU A 168 56.56 -4.94 24.84
C GLU A 168 58.07 -5.15 24.63
N ILE A 169 58.89 -4.08 24.74
CA ILE A 169 60.36 -4.18 24.68
C ILE A 169 60.96 -4.94 25.87
N HIS A 170 60.41 -4.82 27.09
CA HIS A 170 60.94 -5.53 28.27
C HIS A 170 60.46 -6.99 28.32
N PHE A 171 59.25 -7.30 27.85
CA PHE A 171 58.75 -8.64 27.63
C PHE A 171 59.58 -9.37 26.57
N ILE A 172 59.94 -8.67 25.49
CA ILE A 172 60.97 -9.08 24.52
C ILE A 172 62.31 -9.35 25.24
N ALA A 173 62.83 -8.39 26.01
CA ALA A 173 64.16 -8.50 26.63
C ALA A 173 64.27 -9.62 27.69
N ASP A 174 63.25 -9.81 28.54
CA ASP A 174 63.25 -10.86 29.56
C ASP A 174 62.93 -12.24 28.96
N SER A 175 62.05 -12.33 27.96
CA SER A 175 61.89 -13.58 27.18
C SER A 175 63.16 -13.93 26.41
N TYR A 176 64.01 -12.95 26.09
CA TYR A 176 65.32 -13.13 25.46
C TYR A 176 66.49 -13.06 26.45
N ARG A 177 66.25 -13.27 27.75
CA ARG A 177 67.25 -13.85 28.68
C ARG A 177 67.46 -15.35 28.40
N ILE A 178 67.67 -15.70 27.14
CA ILE A 178 68.12 -17.01 26.69
C ILE A 178 69.59 -17.15 27.09
N SER A 179 69.80 -17.58 28.33
CA SER A 179 71.01 -18.32 28.68
C SER A 179 71.05 -19.61 27.86
N SER A 180 72.25 -20.13 27.59
CA SER A 180 72.56 -21.18 26.61
C SER A 180 72.22 -20.84 25.15
N ILE A 181 73.27 -20.66 24.35
CA ILE A 181 73.17 -20.71 22.88
C ILE A 181 73.21 -22.19 22.49
N ASN A 182 72.09 -22.75 22.02
CA ASN A 182 72.09 -24.07 21.38
C ASN A 182 72.80 -23.98 20.01
N LEU A 183 74.13 -23.95 20.03
CA LEU A 183 74.99 -23.76 18.86
C LEU A 183 74.79 -24.84 17.78
N PHE A 184 74.17 -25.97 18.13
CA PHE A 184 73.98 -27.13 17.28
C PHE A 184 72.52 -27.61 17.20
N GLU A 185 71.55 -26.74 17.50
CA GLU A 185 70.11 -27.06 17.47
C GLU A 185 69.66 -27.67 16.12
N THR A 186 70.26 -27.21 15.01
CA THR A 186 70.01 -27.74 13.67
C THR A 186 70.52 -29.16 13.42
N LEU A 187 71.38 -29.70 14.30
CA LEU A 187 71.89 -31.07 14.23
C LEU A 187 71.11 -32.03 15.14
N ASP A 188 70.45 -31.49 16.18
CA ASP A 188 69.71 -32.27 17.17
C ASP A 188 68.19 -32.22 16.93
N VAL A 189 67.78 -32.53 15.69
CA VAL A 189 66.37 -32.57 15.26
C VAL A 189 65.50 -33.49 16.15
N ASN A 190 66.13 -34.41 16.89
CA ASN A 190 65.49 -35.37 17.80
C ASN A 190 65.54 -34.97 19.30
N ASN A 191 66.17 -33.85 19.68
CA ASN A 191 66.43 -33.45 21.07
C ASN A 191 67.11 -34.54 21.93
N SER A 192 68.11 -35.20 21.33
CA SER A 192 68.91 -36.29 21.90
C SER A 192 70.16 -35.82 22.66
N GLY A 193 70.60 -34.57 22.46
CA GLY A 193 71.84 -34.01 22.99
C GLY A 193 73.11 -34.39 22.22
N GLU A 194 72.98 -35.20 21.16
CA GLU A 194 74.10 -35.75 20.39
C GLU A 194 73.84 -35.68 18.87
N ALA A 195 74.91 -35.65 18.07
CA ALA A 195 74.81 -35.79 16.61
C ALA A 195 75.91 -36.68 16.03
N ASP A 196 75.68 -37.26 14.87
CA ASP A 196 76.69 -38.07 14.18
C ASP A 196 77.93 -37.24 13.80
N HIS A 197 79.12 -37.85 13.92
CA HIS A 197 80.39 -37.19 13.60
C HIS A 197 80.43 -36.61 12.18
N SER A 198 79.84 -37.28 11.18
CA SER A 198 79.74 -36.78 9.81
C SER A 198 78.88 -35.52 9.72
N ALA A 199 77.74 -35.47 10.43
CA ALA A 199 76.86 -34.31 10.44
C ALA A 199 77.50 -33.09 11.14
N VAL A 200 78.26 -33.31 12.22
CA VAL A 200 79.03 -32.23 12.88
C VAL A 200 80.15 -31.70 11.97
N ILE A 201 80.84 -32.57 11.23
CA ILE A 201 81.83 -32.16 10.23
C ILE A 201 81.19 -31.35 9.08
N GLU A 202 80.05 -31.80 8.55
CA GLU A 202 79.29 -31.11 7.50
C GLU A 202 78.81 -29.72 7.97
N TYR A 203 78.33 -29.62 9.21
CA TYR A 203 77.94 -28.37 9.83
C TYR A 203 79.09 -27.38 9.98
N LEU A 204 80.23 -27.84 10.52
CA LEU A 204 81.41 -27.00 10.72
C LEU A 204 82.02 -26.54 9.38
N THR A 205 82.01 -27.40 8.36
CA THR A 205 82.50 -27.03 7.02
C THR A 205 81.54 -26.11 6.27
N THR A 206 80.22 -26.30 6.40
CA THR A 206 79.20 -25.35 5.91
C THR A 206 79.29 -24.00 6.63
N SER A 207 79.69 -24.00 7.90
CA SER A 207 79.96 -22.79 8.70
C SER A 207 81.30 -22.10 8.37
N GLY A 208 82.09 -22.66 7.45
CA GLY A 208 83.29 -22.02 6.88
C GLY A 208 84.65 -22.57 7.34
N LEU A 209 84.71 -23.62 8.17
CA LEU A 209 85.97 -24.31 8.47
C LEU A 209 86.38 -25.19 7.27
N LYS A 210 87.68 -25.45 7.10
CA LYS A 210 88.12 -26.54 6.20
C LYS A 210 87.86 -27.90 6.85
N LEU A 211 87.68 -28.92 6.03
CA LEU A 211 87.50 -30.31 6.47
C LEU A 211 88.61 -30.78 7.43
N GLU A 212 89.86 -30.42 7.12
CA GLU A 212 91.04 -30.76 7.94
C GLU A 212 91.03 -30.04 9.30
N GLU A 213 90.52 -28.80 9.34
CA GLU A 213 90.41 -27.98 10.56
C GLU A 213 89.29 -28.51 11.46
N ALA A 214 88.13 -28.84 10.88
CA ALA A 214 87.01 -29.45 11.60
C ALA A 214 87.36 -30.84 12.17
N ILE A 215 88.05 -31.69 11.39
CA ILE A 215 88.55 -32.99 11.88
C ILE A 215 89.59 -32.84 12.99
N SER A 216 90.41 -31.79 12.96
CA SER A 216 91.39 -31.52 14.01
C SER A 216 90.73 -31.05 15.30
N LEU A 217 89.76 -30.14 15.20
CA LEU A 217 88.96 -29.64 16.32
C LEU A 217 88.24 -30.76 17.08
N LEU A 218 87.63 -31.73 16.37
CA LEU A 218 86.96 -32.86 17.03
C LEU A 218 87.94 -33.85 17.68
N LYS A 219 89.18 -33.96 17.18
CA LYS A 219 90.25 -34.74 17.83
C LYS A 219 90.76 -34.05 19.09
N GLU A 220 90.88 -32.72 19.08
CA GLU A 220 91.26 -31.92 20.26
C GLU A 220 90.17 -31.94 21.35
N PHE A 221 88.89 -31.98 20.95
CA PHE A 221 87.76 -32.22 21.85
C PHE A 221 87.77 -33.64 22.47
N GLY A 222 88.51 -34.59 21.89
CA GLY A 222 88.82 -35.88 22.50
C GLY A 222 87.76 -36.97 22.35
N GLN A 223 86.80 -36.83 21.44
CA GLN A 223 85.81 -37.89 21.14
C GLN A 223 86.19 -38.72 19.91
N PRO A 224 85.84 -40.03 19.87
CA PRO A 224 86.28 -40.94 18.81
C PRO A 224 85.54 -40.68 17.49
N THR A 225 86.26 -40.77 16.37
CA THR A 225 85.79 -40.43 15.02
C THR A 225 84.80 -41.43 14.39
N SER A 226 83.99 -42.10 15.21
CA SER A 226 83.06 -43.18 14.83
C SER A 226 81.86 -43.30 15.80
N ALA A 227 81.62 -42.27 16.61
CA ALA A 227 80.55 -42.24 17.61
C ALA A 227 79.71 -40.96 17.47
N MET A 228 78.54 -40.98 18.11
CA MET A 228 77.73 -39.79 18.35
C MET A 228 78.53 -38.80 19.23
N ILE A 229 78.46 -37.52 18.88
CA ILE A 229 79.18 -36.43 19.53
C ILE A 229 78.24 -35.67 20.45
N SER A 230 78.58 -35.55 21.73
CA SER A 230 77.80 -34.73 22.67
C SER A 230 77.89 -33.25 22.30
N LEU A 231 76.77 -32.68 21.84
CA LEU A 231 76.70 -31.30 21.35
C LEU A 231 76.84 -30.29 22.49
N VAL A 232 76.31 -30.62 23.67
CA VAL A 232 76.51 -29.84 24.91
C VAL A 232 77.98 -29.86 25.33
N GLY A 233 78.64 -31.02 25.25
CA GLY A 233 80.07 -31.15 25.51
C GLY A 233 80.91 -30.30 24.55
N LEU A 234 80.62 -30.39 23.25
CA LEU A 234 81.31 -29.62 22.21
C LEU A 234 81.08 -28.11 22.37
N GLY A 235 79.86 -27.68 22.70
CA GLY A 235 79.53 -26.30 23.02
C GLY A 235 80.33 -25.76 24.20
N ASN A 236 80.38 -26.51 25.31
CA ASN A 236 81.17 -26.15 26.50
C ASN A 236 82.67 -26.08 26.22
N TYR A 237 83.21 -26.98 25.38
CA TYR A 237 84.61 -26.94 24.94
C TYR A 237 84.92 -25.67 24.13
N LEU A 238 84.06 -25.32 23.17
CA LEU A 238 84.18 -24.11 22.37
C LEU A 238 84.02 -22.83 23.20
N GLU A 239 83.07 -22.79 24.15
CA GLU A 239 82.90 -21.64 25.05
C GLU A 239 84.09 -21.46 26.00
N THR A 240 84.64 -22.55 26.54
CA THR A 240 85.85 -22.53 27.38
C THR A 240 87.06 -22.02 26.58
N THR A 241 87.22 -22.50 25.34
CA THR A 241 88.31 -22.12 24.44
C THR A 241 88.20 -20.65 24.03
N LEU A 242 87.00 -20.19 23.66
CA LEU A 242 86.69 -18.80 23.33
C LEU A 242 86.93 -17.87 24.53
N SER A 243 86.52 -18.28 25.74
CA SER A 243 86.77 -17.53 26.98
C SER A 243 88.27 -17.38 27.26
N HIS A 244 89.05 -18.45 27.09
CA HIS A 244 90.51 -18.40 27.22
C HIS A 244 91.16 -17.48 26.17
N LEU A 245 90.73 -17.54 24.91
CA LEU A 245 91.22 -16.67 23.84
C LEU A 245 90.87 -15.19 24.11
N LEU A 246 89.65 -14.89 24.53
CA LEU A 246 89.22 -13.52 24.84
C LEU A 246 90.00 -12.94 26.04
N ASN A 247 90.21 -13.72 27.10
CA ASN A 247 90.94 -13.26 28.29
C ASN A 247 92.41 -12.91 27.99
N ASN A 248 93.04 -13.65 27.06
CA ASN A 248 94.40 -13.36 26.59
C ASN A 248 94.45 -12.30 25.46
N SER A 249 93.30 -11.82 24.97
CA SER A 249 93.21 -10.86 23.87
C SER A 249 93.28 -9.39 24.31
N SER A 250 93.76 -8.54 23.39
CA SER A 250 93.81 -7.09 23.55
C SER A 250 92.42 -6.50 23.83
N VAL A 251 92.37 -5.36 24.53
CA VAL A 251 91.12 -4.68 24.89
C VAL A 251 90.29 -4.35 23.65
N SER A 252 90.93 -3.90 22.57
CA SER A 252 90.29 -3.59 21.29
C SER A 252 89.67 -4.82 20.62
N ALA A 253 90.33 -5.97 20.68
CA ALA A 253 89.80 -7.22 20.12
C ALA A 253 88.59 -7.73 20.93
N ARG A 254 88.66 -7.68 22.26
CA ARG A 254 87.51 -7.97 23.13
C ARG A 254 86.34 -7.02 22.88
N ALA A 255 86.59 -5.72 22.76
CA ALA A 255 85.56 -4.72 22.47
C ALA A 255 84.88 -4.99 21.11
N ALA A 256 85.66 -5.28 20.06
CA ALA A 256 85.12 -5.65 18.75
C ALA A 256 84.23 -6.90 18.82
N PHE A 257 84.66 -7.95 19.53
CA PHE A 257 83.86 -9.17 19.75
C PHE A 257 82.53 -8.86 20.47
N PHE A 258 82.54 -8.09 21.56
CA PHE A 258 81.31 -7.75 22.28
C PHE A 258 80.36 -6.87 21.44
N CYS A 259 80.88 -5.93 20.65
CA CYS A 259 80.07 -5.15 19.72
C CYS A 259 79.43 -6.03 18.63
N MET A 260 80.19 -6.99 18.06
CA MET A 260 79.65 -7.95 17.08
C MET A 260 78.60 -8.87 17.70
N LYS A 261 78.83 -9.40 18.91
CA LYS A 261 77.84 -10.20 19.65
C LYS A 261 76.56 -9.40 19.92
N SER A 262 76.68 -8.14 20.35
CA SER A 262 75.54 -7.25 20.59
C SER A 262 74.75 -6.95 19.32
N LEU A 263 75.43 -6.73 18.19
CA LEU A 263 74.78 -6.50 16.89
C LEU A 263 74.01 -7.74 16.41
N LEU A 264 74.60 -8.94 16.58
CA LEU A 264 73.94 -10.20 16.25
C LEU A 264 72.68 -10.43 17.10
N GLU A 265 72.74 -10.22 18.43
CA GLU A 265 71.54 -10.41 19.27
C GLU A 265 70.46 -9.36 18.97
N ASN A 266 70.83 -8.11 18.66
CA ASN A 266 69.87 -7.11 18.19
C ASN A 266 69.13 -7.59 16.93
N TYR A 267 69.84 -8.13 15.93
CA TYR A 267 69.19 -8.71 14.75
C TYR A 267 68.31 -9.92 15.09
N ARG A 268 68.71 -10.80 16.03
CA ARG A 268 67.87 -11.92 16.48
C ARG A 268 66.56 -11.45 17.11
N CYS A 269 66.62 -10.45 17.99
CA CYS A 269 65.43 -9.84 18.58
C CYS A 269 64.52 -9.21 17.52
N THR A 270 65.09 -8.45 16.57
CA THR A 270 64.33 -7.85 15.46
C THR A 270 63.64 -8.90 14.57
N VAL A 271 64.31 -10.01 14.24
CA VAL A 271 63.70 -11.10 13.45
C VAL A 271 62.51 -11.71 14.18
N ARG A 272 62.68 -12.07 15.47
CA ARG A 272 61.57 -12.64 16.28
C ARG A 272 60.40 -11.67 16.47
N GLU A 273 60.67 -10.37 16.58
CA GLU A 273 59.64 -9.33 16.63
C GLU A 273 58.82 -9.30 15.32
N PHE A 274 59.47 -9.42 14.16
CA PHE A 274 58.78 -9.55 12.87
C PHE A 274 58.00 -10.86 12.73
N GLU A 275 58.52 -11.98 13.23
CA GLU A 275 57.81 -13.28 13.26
C GLU A 275 56.52 -13.18 14.08
N MET A 276 56.58 -12.65 15.30
CA MET A 276 55.40 -12.43 16.15
C MET A 276 54.38 -11.46 15.52
N ARG A 277 54.85 -10.39 14.86
CA ARG A 277 53.97 -9.47 14.10
C ARG A 277 53.28 -10.16 12.93
N CYS A 278 54.00 -11.00 12.19
CA CYS A 278 53.44 -11.79 11.10
C CYS A 278 52.38 -12.79 11.60
N GLU A 279 52.65 -13.52 12.68
CA GLU A 279 51.66 -14.38 13.34
C GLU A 279 50.41 -13.61 13.78
N HIS A 280 50.59 -12.45 14.42
CA HIS A 280 49.46 -11.62 14.85
C HIS A 280 48.61 -11.18 13.65
N MET A 281 49.24 -10.70 12.58
CA MET A 281 48.54 -10.27 11.37
C MET A 281 47.82 -11.43 10.67
N GLN A 282 48.41 -12.63 10.64
CA GLN A 282 47.73 -13.84 10.15
C GLN A 282 46.48 -14.18 10.98
N LYS A 283 46.57 -14.10 12.32
CA LYS A 283 45.43 -14.32 13.23
C LYS A 283 44.32 -13.28 13.01
N GLN A 284 44.67 -12.01 12.82
CA GLN A 284 43.69 -10.96 12.49
C GLN A 284 43.04 -11.16 11.11
N ILE A 285 43.81 -11.55 10.08
CA ILE A 285 43.28 -11.88 8.75
C ILE A 285 42.32 -13.09 8.81
N HIS A 286 42.62 -14.09 9.64
CA HIS A 286 41.73 -15.23 9.84
C HIS A 286 40.40 -14.80 10.47
N ILE A 287 40.43 -13.98 11.54
CA ILE A 287 39.23 -13.44 12.20
C ILE A 287 38.43 -12.55 11.24
N ALA A 288 39.09 -11.71 10.43
CA ALA A 288 38.43 -10.86 9.44
C ALA A 288 37.73 -11.70 8.34
N ASN A 289 38.36 -12.79 7.88
CA ASN A 289 37.74 -13.71 6.93
C ASN A 289 36.56 -14.47 7.55
N GLN A 290 36.66 -14.95 8.80
CA GLN A 290 35.51 -15.56 9.50
C GLN A 290 34.31 -14.60 9.59
N ARG A 291 34.55 -13.34 10.00
CA ARG A 291 33.51 -12.30 10.07
C ARG A 291 32.89 -12.02 8.70
N ARG A 292 33.70 -11.97 7.64
CA ARG A 292 33.21 -11.83 6.26
C ARG A 292 32.32 -12.99 5.85
N THR A 293 32.67 -14.24 6.17
CA THR A 293 31.84 -15.41 5.85
C THR A 293 30.48 -15.34 6.54
N MET A 294 30.45 -15.08 7.85
CA MET A 294 29.19 -14.94 8.60
C MET A 294 28.30 -13.81 8.02
N LEU A 295 28.89 -12.67 7.64
CA LEU A 295 28.14 -11.55 7.05
C LEU A 295 27.57 -11.88 5.65
N ILE A 296 28.23 -12.76 4.88
CA ILE A 296 27.67 -13.30 3.62
C ILE A 296 26.51 -14.25 3.92
N GLU A 297 26.66 -15.16 4.89
CA GLU A 297 25.60 -16.09 5.31
C GLU A 297 24.35 -15.36 5.86
N GLU A 298 24.54 -14.28 6.62
CA GLU A 298 23.46 -13.40 7.10
C GLU A 298 22.79 -12.65 5.94
N LEU A 299 23.56 -12.15 4.96
CA LEU A 299 23.03 -11.49 3.77
C LEU A 299 22.18 -12.43 2.92
N ASP A 300 22.67 -13.64 2.65
CA ASP A 300 21.96 -14.67 1.87
C ASP A 300 20.67 -15.13 2.58
N GLN A 301 20.70 -15.32 3.91
CA GLN A 301 19.51 -15.64 4.70
C GLN A 301 18.47 -14.50 4.66
N ASN A 302 18.91 -13.25 4.78
CA ASN A 302 18.04 -12.08 4.70
C ASN A 302 17.42 -11.95 3.29
N GLN A 303 18.22 -12.11 2.23
CA GLN A 303 17.73 -12.10 0.85
C GLN A 303 16.69 -13.20 0.60
N GLN A 304 16.94 -14.43 1.04
CA GLN A 304 15.97 -15.53 0.95
C GLN A 304 14.66 -15.24 1.70
N SER A 305 14.74 -14.64 2.89
CA SER A 305 13.58 -14.22 3.68
C SER A 305 12.76 -13.13 2.97
N ILE A 306 13.44 -12.13 2.40
CA ILE A 306 12.84 -11.05 1.61
C ILE A 306 12.15 -11.60 0.36
N GLU A 307 12.82 -12.47 -0.40
CA GLU A 307 12.26 -13.10 -1.60
C GLU A 307 11.05 -14.00 -1.27
N ALA A 308 11.12 -14.80 -0.20
CA ALA A 308 9.98 -15.60 0.26
C ALA A 308 8.78 -14.73 0.65
N SER A 309 9.02 -13.60 1.33
CA SER A 309 8.00 -12.62 1.70
C SER A 309 7.33 -11.97 0.49
N TYR A 310 8.12 -11.56 -0.52
CA TYR A 310 7.59 -11.02 -1.77
C TYR A 310 6.80 -12.06 -2.58
N ASN A 311 7.31 -13.28 -2.71
CA ASN A 311 6.62 -14.38 -3.41
C ASN A 311 5.29 -14.74 -2.74
N ASN A 312 5.22 -14.77 -1.41
CA ASN A 312 3.98 -14.96 -0.68
C ASN A 312 2.98 -13.80 -0.92
N ARG A 313 3.42 -12.54 -0.82
CA ARG A 313 2.56 -11.37 -1.12
C ARG A 313 2.05 -11.35 -2.57
N LEU A 314 2.87 -11.78 -3.53
CA LEU A 314 2.47 -11.92 -4.93
C LEU A 314 1.40 -12.99 -5.08
N LYS A 315 1.64 -14.19 -4.54
CA LYS A 315 0.68 -15.30 -4.56
C LYS A 315 -0.66 -14.95 -3.90
N GLU A 316 -0.65 -14.29 -2.73
CA GLU A 316 -1.87 -13.79 -2.08
C GLU A 316 -2.63 -12.78 -2.94
N MET A 317 -1.95 -11.97 -3.76
CA MET A 317 -2.59 -11.03 -4.67
C MET A 317 -3.13 -11.75 -5.91
N GLU A 318 -2.40 -12.70 -6.48
CA GLU A 318 -2.89 -13.55 -7.56
C GLU A 318 -4.14 -14.34 -7.14
N GLU A 319 -4.15 -14.93 -5.96
CA GLU A 319 -5.30 -15.68 -5.43
C GLU A 319 -6.51 -14.75 -5.18
N ARG A 320 -6.30 -13.54 -4.67
CA ARG A 320 -7.35 -12.52 -4.55
C ARG A 320 -7.89 -12.06 -5.92
N CYS A 321 -7.03 -11.83 -6.91
CA CYS A 321 -7.45 -11.48 -8.26
C CYS A 321 -8.21 -12.63 -8.94
N ARG A 322 -7.72 -13.87 -8.80
CA ARG A 322 -8.36 -15.11 -9.29
C ARG A 322 -9.75 -15.31 -8.68
N GLY A 323 -9.89 -15.12 -7.37
CA GLY A 323 -11.18 -15.13 -6.67
C GLY A 323 -12.14 -14.04 -7.15
N ARG A 324 -11.64 -12.82 -7.41
CA ARG A 324 -12.45 -11.73 -8.01
C ARG A 324 -12.91 -12.05 -9.43
N ILE A 325 -12.06 -12.67 -10.25
CA ILE A 325 -12.42 -13.10 -11.62
C ILE A 325 -13.52 -14.16 -11.55
N ALA A 326 -13.34 -15.24 -10.80
CA ALA A 326 -14.34 -16.29 -10.64
C ALA A 326 -15.69 -15.75 -10.11
N ALA A 327 -15.66 -14.80 -9.17
CA ALA A 327 -16.88 -14.15 -8.67
C ALA A 327 -17.58 -13.23 -9.69
N MET A 328 -16.86 -12.68 -10.67
CA MET A 328 -17.47 -11.94 -11.80
C MET A 328 -17.99 -12.90 -12.88
N GLU A 329 -17.26 -13.96 -13.20
CA GLU A 329 -17.68 -15.01 -14.13
C GLU A 329 -18.98 -15.69 -13.66
N GLU A 330 -19.09 -16.01 -12.37
CA GLU A 330 -20.30 -16.57 -11.77
C GLU A 330 -21.49 -15.60 -11.81
N LYS A 331 -21.26 -14.30 -11.58
CA LYS A 331 -22.31 -13.28 -11.75
C LYS A 331 -22.79 -13.20 -13.19
N PHE A 332 -21.89 -13.07 -14.16
CA PHE A 332 -22.24 -13.06 -15.58
C PHE A 332 -22.91 -14.37 -16.04
N ARG A 333 -22.58 -15.51 -15.40
CA ARG A 333 -23.26 -16.80 -15.64
C ARG A 333 -24.71 -16.77 -15.14
N MET A 334 -24.95 -16.20 -13.96
CA MET A 334 -26.28 -16.06 -13.36
C MET A 334 -27.14 -15.03 -14.10
N GLU A 335 -26.62 -13.83 -14.37
CA GLU A 335 -27.29 -12.77 -15.15
C GLU A 335 -27.69 -13.27 -16.56
N ARG A 336 -26.82 -14.05 -17.22
CA ARG A 336 -27.14 -14.68 -18.50
C ARG A 336 -28.24 -15.73 -18.39
N GLN A 337 -28.28 -16.50 -17.30
CA GLN A 337 -29.36 -17.46 -17.04
C GLN A 337 -30.68 -16.79 -16.64
N GLU A 338 -30.65 -15.55 -16.15
CA GLU A 338 -31.83 -14.75 -15.85
C GLU A 338 -32.41 -14.11 -17.12
N MET A 339 -31.58 -13.40 -17.90
CA MET A 339 -32.00 -12.87 -19.21
C MET A 339 -32.50 -13.95 -20.17
N GLN A 340 -31.90 -15.15 -20.16
CA GLN A 340 -32.38 -16.28 -20.96
C GLN A 340 -33.81 -16.69 -20.59
N LYS A 341 -34.16 -16.70 -19.30
CA LYS A 341 -35.53 -17.00 -18.84
C LYS A 341 -36.51 -15.88 -19.20
N GLU A 342 -36.06 -14.63 -19.16
CA GLU A 342 -36.88 -13.48 -19.54
C GLU A 342 -37.18 -13.50 -21.05
N ILE A 343 -36.18 -13.79 -21.89
CA ILE A 343 -36.37 -14.04 -23.34
C ILE A 343 -37.38 -15.17 -23.56
N GLU A 344 -37.19 -16.31 -22.89
CA GLU A 344 -38.12 -17.44 -22.99
C GLU A 344 -39.54 -17.15 -22.47
N ALA A 345 -39.73 -16.14 -21.62
CA ALA A 345 -41.06 -15.67 -21.19
C ALA A 345 -41.68 -14.74 -22.24
N ILE A 346 -40.91 -13.75 -22.71
CA ILE A 346 -41.32 -12.80 -23.75
C ILE A 346 -41.67 -13.52 -25.06
N GLU A 347 -40.93 -14.57 -25.44
CA GLU A 347 -41.24 -15.40 -26.61
C GLU A 347 -42.59 -16.14 -26.48
N LYS A 348 -42.92 -16.64 -25.28
CA LYS A 348 -44.22 -17.29 -25.00
C LYS A 348 -45.35 -16.27 -25.11
N ASP A 349 -45.22 -15.10 -24.48
CA ASP A 349 -46.23 -14.04 -24.55
C ASP A 349 -46.39 -13.49 -25.97
N LEU A 350 -45.30 -13.31 -26.72
CA LEU A 350 -45.32 -12.94 -28.14
C LEU A 350 -46.08 -13.99 -28.98
N SER A 351 -45.90 -15.29 -28.70
CA SER A 351 -46.63 -16.36 -29.37
C SER A 351 -48.13 -16.33 -29.07
N LEU A 352 -48.51 -16.06 -27.82
CA LEU A 352 -49.90 -15.92 -27.37
C LEU A 352 -50.57 -14.68 -27.99
N VAL A 353 -49.87 -13.55 -28.03
CA VAL A 353 -50.35 -12.31 -28.69
C VAL A 353 -50.56 -12.54 -30.18
N ARG A 354 -49.64 -13.21 -30.89
CA ARG A 354 -49.82 -13.59 -32.31
C ARG A 354 -50.99 -14.54 -32.54
N HIS A 355 -51.22 -15.50 -31.64
CA HIS A 355 -52.40 -16.37 -31.71
C HIS A 355 -53.71 -15.58 -31.50
N ASN A 356 -53.72 -14.66 -30.54
CA ASN A 356 -54.87 -13.78 -30.29
C ASN A 356 -55.11 -12.80 -31.45
N GLU A 357 -54.08 -12.21 -32.05
CA GLU A 357 -54.19 -11.34 -33.22
C GLU A 357 -54.82 -12.10 -34.40
N THR A 358 -54.30 -13.29 -34.73
CA THR A 358 -54.85 -14.11 -35.83
C THR A 358 -56.28 -14.56 -35.56
N SER A 359 -56.62 -14.93 -34.32
CA SER A 359 -57.99 -15.24 -33.88
C SER A 359 -58.94 -14.05 -34.02
N LEU A 360 -58.54 -12.85 -33.59
CA LEU A 360 -59.32 -11.62 -33.72
C LEU A 360 -59.46 -11.16 -35.17
N LYS A 361 -58.42 -11.28 -35.98
CA LYS A 361 -58.42 -10.97 -37.42
C LYS A 361 -59.38 -11.86 -38.20
N ASN A 362 -59.43 -13.15 -37.86
CA ASN A 362 -60.41 -14.10 -38.43
C ASN A 362 -61.85 -13.76 -38.02
N LYS A 363 -62.08 -13.38 -36.75
CA LYS A 363 -63.38 -12.92 -36.26
C LYS A 363 -63.83 -11.62 -36.94
N LEU A 364 -62.94 -10.65 -37.07
CA LEU A 364 -63.19 -9.39 -37.78
C LEU A 364 -63.58 -9.66 -39.24
N GLN A 365 -62.82 -10.48 -39.96
CA GLN A 365 -63.13 -10.83 -41.35
C GLN A 365 -64.50 -11.53 -41.49
N LEU A 366 -64.92 -12.32 -40.49
CA LEU A 366 -66.26 -12.92 -40.46
C LEU A 366 -67.37 -11.86 -40.25
N VAL A 367 -67.15 -10.90 -39.33
CA VAL A 367 -68.08 -9.78 -39.09
C VAL A 367 -68.15 -8.84 -40.31
N GLU A 368 -67.03 -8.55 -40.97
CA GLU A 368 -67.00 -7.77 -42.22
C GLU A 368 -67.82 -8.44 -43.33
N ARG A 369 -67.70 -9.76 -43.50
CA ARG A 369 -68.55 -10.54 -44.43
C ARG A 369 -70.02 -10.50 -44.04
N HIS A 370 -70.32 -10.54 -42.74
CA HIS A 370 -71.68 -10.48 -42.23
C HIS A 370 -72.33 -9.11 -42.47
N ASN A 371 -71.63 -8.03 -42.13
CA ASN A 371 -72.06 -6.66 -42.36
C ASN A 371 -72.25 -6.38 -43.84
N LYS A 372 -71.33 -6.81 -44.72
CA LYS A 372 -71.49 -6.67 -46.18
C LYS A 372 -72.77 -7.31 -46.71
N ARG A 373 -73.14 -8.51 -46.22
CA ARG A 373 -74.43 -9.15 -46.58
C ARG A 373 -75.64 -8.37 -46.06
N ILE A 374 -75.62 -7.92 -44.80
CA ILE A 374 -76.69 -7.07 -44.27
C ILE A 374 -76.81 -5.75 -45.05
N THR A 375 -75.69 -5.14 -45.47
CA THR A 375 -75.72 -3.94 -46.31
C THR A 375 -76.39 -4.22 -47.65
N THR A 376 -76.03 -5.29 -48.36
CA THR A 376 -76.71 -5.65 -49.62
C THR A 376 -78.18 -6.04 -49.41
N GLU A 377 -78.51 -6.78 -48.36
CA GLU A 377 -79.90 -7.13 -48.01
C GLU A 377 -80.74 -5.89 -47.67
N LEU A 378 -80.13 -4.86 -47.09
CA LEU A 378 -80.77 -3.57 -46.78
C LEU A 378 -80.88 -2.67 -48.01
N GLU A 379 -79.90 -2.71 -48.92
CA GLU A 379 -79.97 -2.06 -50.23
C GLU A 379 -81.10 -2.67 -51.08
N ASP A 380 -81.16 -4.01 -51.19
CA ASP A 380 -82.23 -4.76 -51.86
C ASP A 380 -83.62 -4.43 -51.27
N GLN A 381 -83.75 -4.41 -49.93
CA GLN A 381 -84.99 -4.01 -49.26
C GLN A 381 -85.34 -2.54 -49.49
N THR A 382 -84.35 -1.64 -49.55
CA THR A 382 -84.57 -0.22 -49.83
C THR A 382 -85.04 -0.01 -51.27
N GLU A 383 -84.48 -0.73 -52.24
CA GLU A 383 -84.97 -0.71 -53.63
C GLU A 383 -86.40 -1.27 -53.71
N ALA A 384 -86.69 -2.40 -53.07
CA ALA A 384 -88.05 -2.97 -53.01
C ALA A 384 -89.06 -2.00 -52.37
N VAL A 385 -88.70 -1.30 -51.30
CA VAL A 385 -89.53 -0.25 -50.69
C VAL A 385 -89.72 0.94 -51.63
N ASN A 386 -88.67 1.39 -52.33
CA ASN A 386 -88.78 2.48 -53.31
C ASN A 386 -89.71 2.13 -54.49
N VAL A 387 -89.67 0.88 -54.97
CA VAL A 387 -90.58 0.36 -56.00
C VAL A 387 -92.02 0.32 -55.48
N LEU A 388 -92.26 -0.22 -54.28
CA LEU A 388 -93.59 -0.25 -53.66
C LEU A 388 -94.12 1.16 -53.36
N GLU A 389 -93.28 2.10 -52.93
CA GLU A 389 -93.66 3.50 -52.79
C GLU A 389 -94.05 4.13 -54.14
N GLN A 390 -93.30 3.83 -55.21
CA GLN A 390 -93.59 4.35 -56.54
C GLN A 390 -94.93 3.81 -57.06
N GLU A 391 -95.18 2.51 -56.92
CA GLU A 391 -96.48 1.91 -57.22
C GLU A 391 -97.60 2.56 -56.37
N ASN A 392 -97.35 2.81 -55.08
CA ASN A 392 -98.31 3.50 -54.20
C ASN A 392 -98.57 4.96 -54.64
N ARG A 393 -97.54 5.68 -55.11
CA ARG A 393 -97.68 7.03 -55.71
C ARG A 393 -98.52 6.98 -56.99
N GLU A 394 -98.30 6.00 -57.85
CA GLU A 394 -99.04 5.80 -59.10
C GLU A 394 -100.49 5.40 -58.84
N LEU A 395 -100.75 4.43 -57.96
CA LEU A 395 -102.09 4.04 -57.53
C LEU A 395 -102.85 5.21 -56.89
N ARG A 396 -102.20 6.05 -56.09
CA ARG A 396 -102.79 7.30 -55.55
C ARG A 396 -103.12 8.29 -56.66
N ALA A 397 -102.27 8.44 -57.66
CA ALA A 397 -102.53 9.30 -58.82
C ALA A 397 -103.70 8.77 -59.66
N GLU A 398 -103.75 7.46 -59.90
CA GLU A 398 -104.80 6.77 -60.65
C GLU A 398 -106.16 6.84 -59.93
N LEU A 399 -106.15 6.71 -58.60
CA LEU A 399 -107.34 6.88 -57.77
C LEU A 399 -107.82 8.35 -57.75
N ARG A 400 -106.89 9.33 -57.73
CA ARG A 400 -107.22 10.76 -57.92
C ARG A 400 -107.83 11.03 -59.30
N LYS A 401 -107.28 10.48 -60.39
CA LYS A 401 -107.88 10.57 -61.74
C LYS A 401 -109.32 10.04 -61.74
N LYS A 402 -109.55 8.86 -61.15
CA LYS A 402 -110.88 8.22 -61.07
C LYS A 402 -111.87 9.01 -60.20
N GLN A 403 -111.41 9.64 -59.11
CA GLN A 403 -112.21 10.58 -58.32
C GLN A 403 -112.56 11.84 -59.13
N GLN A 404 -111.58 12.46 -59.79
CA GLN A 404 -111.77 13.66 -60.60
C GLN A 404 -112.69 13.41 -61.81
N PHE A 405 -112.59 12.21 -62.42
CA PHE A 405 -113.51 11.76 -63.47
C PHE A 405 -114.95 11.65 -62.95
N ARG A 406 -115.18 10.97 -61.81
CA ARG A 406 -116.52 10.90 -61.18
C ARG A 406 -117.09 12.29 -60.87
N VAL A 407 -116.29 13.18 -60.29
CA VAL A 407 -116.71 14.58 -60.02
C VAL A 407 -117.06 15.31 -61.32
N SER A 408 -116.34 15.09 -62.42
CA SER A 408 -116.68 15.63 -63.74
C SER A 408 -118.00 15.07 -64.29
N GLU A 409 -118.20 13.75 -64.17
CA GLU A 409 -119.41 13.04 -64.60
C GLU A 409 -120.65 13.48 -63.81
N ASP A 410 -120.52 13.66 -62.50
CA ASP A 410 -121.60 14.13 -61.63
C ASP A 410 -121.88 15.62 -61.82
N ASN A 411 -120.86 16.46 -62.06
CA ASN A 411 -121.05 17.85 -62.50
C ASN A 411 -121.79 17.93 -63.84
N ALA A 412 -121.49 17.05 -64.81
CA ALA A 412 -122.21 16.98 -66.08
C ALA A 412 -123.68 16.60 -65.89
N LYS A 413 -123.98 15.63 -65.00
CA LYS A 413 -125.37 15.29 -64.60
C LYS A 413 -126.08 16.49 -63.95
N ILE A 414 -125.42 17.19 -63.02
CA ILE A 414 -125.97 18.38 -62.34
C ILE A 414 -126.31 19.48 -63.35
N MET A 415 -125.43 19.73 -64.33
CA MET A 415 -125.68 20.71 -65.40
C MET A 415 -126.87 20.32 -66.29
N ALA A 416 -127.00 19.03 -66.64
CA ALA A 416 -128.15 18.53 -67.40
C ALA A 416 -129.48 18.65 -66.62
N TRP A 417 -129.48 18.36 -65.31
CA TRP A 417 -130.63 18.58 -64.45
C TRP A 417 -131.01 20.06 -64.34
N LYS A 418 -130.02 20.97 -64.26
CA LYS A 418 -130.25 22.42 -64.23
C LYS A 418 -130.99 22.91 -65.49
N GLN A 419 -130.51 22.54 -66.69
CA GLN A 419 -131.20 22.85 -67.95
C GLN A 419 -132.64 22.31 -68.00
N LYS A 420 -132.86 21.09 -67.49
CA LYS A 420 -134.18 20.47 -67.44
C LYS A 420 -135.15 21.23 -66.53
N VAL A 421 -134.67 21.77 -65.41
CA VAL A 421 -135.45 22.64 -64.51
C VAL A 421 -135.78 23.99 -65.18
N GLU A 422 -134.83 24.62 -65.85
CA GLU A 422 -135.05 25.90 -66.56
C GLU A 422 -136.16 25.77 -67.64
N LEU A 423 -136.19 24.66 -68.39
CA LEU A 423 -137.25 24.33 -69.34
C LEU A 423 -138.62 24.13 -68.66
N MET A 424 -138.67 23.43 -67.52
CA MET A 424 -139.91 23.25 -66.74
C MET A 424 -140.46 24.57 -66.18
N VAL A 425 -139.59 25.49 -65.76
CA VAL A 425 -139.97 26.83 -65.28
C VAL A 425 -140.54 27.66 -66.43
N ALA A 426 -139.89 27.65 -67.61
CA ALA A 426 -140.41 28.34 -68.80
C ALA A 426 -141.78 27.81 -69.25
N HIS A 427 -141.99 26.48 -69.19
CA HIS A 427 -143.27 25.86 -69.50
C HIS A 427 -144.38 26.28 -68.50
N ASN A 428 -144.07 26.28 -67.20
CA ASN A 428 -145.00 26.73 -66.16
C ASN A 428 -145.42 28.20 -66.34
N LYS A 429 -144.50 29.08 -66.77
CA LYS A 429 -144.82 30.49 -67.06
C LYS A 429 -145.87 30.60 -68.17
N ARG A 430 -145.69 29.89 -69.29
CA ARG A 430 -146.66 29.86 -70.41
C ARG A 430 -148.05 29.35 -70.03
N LEU A 431 -148.14 28.38 -69.11
CA LEU A 431 -149.44 27.90 -68.61
C LEU A 431 -150.16 28.95 -67.74
N ARG A 432 -149.41 29.71 -66.93
CA ARG A 432 -149.97 30.82 -66.11
C ARG A 432 -150.38 32.04 -66.95
N GLU A 433 -149.77 32.24 -68.11
CA GLU A 433 -150.27 33.18 -69.14
C GLU A 433 -151.69 32.77 -69.59
N LYS A 434 -151.83 31.56 -70.18
CA LYS A 434 -153.10 31.09 -70.76
C LYS A 434 -154.27 30.98 -69.78
N LEU A 435 -154.00 30.79 -68.48
CA LEU A 435 -155.03 30.73 -67.44
C LEU A 435 -155.65 32.10 -67.09
N ARG A 436 -155.08 33.22 -67.56
CA ARG A 436 -155.65 34.56 -67.33
C ARG A 436 -156.73 34.96 -68.35
N ASP A 437 -156.63 34.48 -69.59
CA ASP A 437 -157.44 35.01 -70.70
C ASP A 437 -158.88 34.46 -70.77
N ILE A 438 -159.22 33.44 -69.96
CA ILE A 438 -160.48 32.68 -70.10
C ILE A 438 -161.50 32.98 -68.98
N SER A 439 -161.08 33.53 -67.84
CA SER A 439 -161.90 33.54 -66.60
C SER A 439 -162.22 34.93 -66.05
N LYS A 440 -163.03 35.73 -66.78
CA LYS A 440 -163.88 36.81 -66.21
C LYS A 440 -164.90 37.39 -67.20
N ASN A 441 -166.03 36.70 -67.38
CA ASN A 441 -167.28 37.37 -67.75
C ASN A 441 -168.49 36.60 -67.18
N SER A 442 -169.52 37.35 -66.76
CA SER A 442 -170.74 36.90 -66.02
C SER A 442 -170.54 36.27 -64.62
N LYS A 443 -171.63 36.23 -63.84
CA LYS A 443 -171.76 35.69 -62.47
C LYS A 443 -173.02 34.80 -62.40
N CYS A 444 -173.04 33.87 -61.45
CA CYS A 444 -174.23 33.45 -60.70
C CYS A 444 -173.82 32.86 -59.35
N ASP A 445 -174.76 32.74 -58.41
CA ASP A 445 -174.52 32.53 -56.98
C ASP A 445 -174.69 31.08 -56.48
N LEU A 446 -174.50 30.91 -55.16
CA LEU A 446 -174.99 29.87 -54.24
C LEU A 446 -174.15 28.59 -53.96
N SER A 447 -173.67 28.55 -52.70
CA SER A 447 -173.87 27.46 -51.71
C SER A 447 -172.68 26.58 -51.27
N SER A 448 -172.47 26.59 -49.94
CA SER A 448 -172.03 25.52 -49.02
C SER A 448 -170.72 24.73 -49.22
N GLU A 449 -169.77 25.05 -48.32
CA GLU A 449 -169.14 24.14 -47.33
C GLU A 449 -168.96 22.63 -47.62
N SER A 450 -167.73 22.15 -47.46
CA SER A 450 -167.43 20.92 -46.68
C SER A 450 -165.95 20.83 -46.28
N TYR A 451 -165.65 20.07 -45.21
CA TYR A 451 -164.44 20.21 -44.37
C TYR A 451 -163.78 18.85 -44.07
N ILE A 452 -162.52 18.65 -44.50
CA ILE A 452 -161.62 17.49 -44.24
C ILE A 452 -160.16 18.02 -44.28
N GLN A 453 -159.21 17.88 -43.35
CA GLN A 453 -158.97 17.14 -42.08
C GLN A 453 -158.36 15.72 -42.10
N TRP A 454 -157.13 15.61 -41.55
CA TRP A 454 -156.44 14.44 -40.91
C TRP A 454 -156.07 13.23 -41.81
N THR A 455 -154.98 12.43 -41.64
CA THR A 455 -153.75 12.46 -40.79
C THR A 455 -152.68 11.47 -41.33
N PRO A 456 -151.38 11.59 -40.97
CA PRO A 456 -150.38 10.48 -40.99
C PRO A 456 -150.43 9.65 -39.68
N PRO A 457 -149.99 8.37 -39.63
CA PRO A 457 -148.67 8.03 -39.03
C PRO A 457 -148.05 6.65 -39.47
N PHE A 458 -147.11 6.12 -38.64
CA PHE A 458 -146.30 4.87 -38.72
C PHE A 458 -145.11 4.88 -39.70
N ARG A 459 -143.85 4.51 -39.38
CA ARG A 459 -143.15 3.72 -38.32
C ARG A 459 -143.11 2.18 -38.44
N THR A 460 -141.96 1.68 -38.91
CA THR A 460 -141.10 0.66 -38.25
C THR A 460 -139.68 1.26 -38.21
N ALA A 461 -138.92 1.29 -37.10
CA ALA A 461 -138.45 0.21 -36.22
C ALA A 461 -137.43 -0.72 -36.93
N SER A 462 -136.16 -0.95 -36.55
CA SER A 462 -135.19 -0.47 -35.52
C SER A 462 -134.61 -1.60 -34.65
N ASP A 463 -133.35 -1.93 -34.88
CA ASP A 463 -132.38 -2.44 -33.89
C ASP A 463 -130.97 -2.10 -34.47
N SER A 464 -129.92 -1.62 -33.77
CA SER A 464 -129.50 -1.64 -32.35
C SER A 464 -129.00 -3.02 -31.89
N LYS A 465 -127.88 -3.22 -31.18
CA LYS A 465 -126.86 -2.39 -30.48
C LYS A 465 -125.45 -2.99 -30.84
N THR A 466 -124.23 -2.66 -30.36
CA THR A 466 -123.62 -1.77 -29.31
C THR A 466 -122.10 -1.64 -29.58
N SER A 467 -121.42 -0.60 -29.07
CA SER A 467 -119.96 -0.58 -28.72
C SER A 467 -118.88 -0.78 -29.81
N SER A 468 -117.62 -0.33 -29.67
CA SER A 468 -116.98 0.66 -28.76
C SER A 468 -115.60 1.09 -29.36
N ALA A 469 -115.01 2.15 -28.81
CA ALA A 469 -113.55 2.39 -28.84
C ALA A 469 -112.79 1.23 -28.14
N GLU A 470 -111.47 1.03 -28.24
CA GLU A 470 -110.33 1.95 -28.41
C GLU A 470 -109.28 1.39 -29.41
N ARG A 471 -108.40 2.16 -30.09
CA ARG A 471 -107.35 3.12 -29.68
C ARG A 471 -106.09 2.45 -29.08
N ARG A 472 -104.93 2.76 -29.71
CA ARG A 472 -103.53 2.83 -29.20
C ARG A 472 -102.58 1.61 -29.21
N HIS A 473 -101.34 1.96 -29.61
CA HIS A 473 -100.02 1.39 -29.27
C HIS A 473 -99.73 -0.06 -29.71
N ILE A 474 -98.57 -0.40 -30.29
CA ILE A 474 -97.16 -0.02 -30.04
C ILE A 474 -96.68 -0.48 -28.65
N ILE A 475 -96.28 -1.75 -28.57
CA ILE A 475 -94.87 -2.15 -28.55
C ILE A 475 -94.72 -3.33 -29.52
#